data_AF-A0A946ZAA0-F1
#
_entry.id   AF-A0A946ZAA0-F1
#
_cell.length_a   1.000
_cell.length_b   1.000
_cell.length_c   1.000
_cell.angle_alpha   90.00
_cell.angle_beta   90.00
_cell.angle_gamma   90.00
#
_symmetry.space_group_name_H-M   'P 1'
#
loop_
_entity.id
_entity.type
_entity.pdbx_description
1 polymer ?
#
loop_
_entity_poly.entity_id
_entity_poly.type
_entity_poly.pdbx_seq_one_letter_code
_entity_poly.pdbx_strand_id
1 'polypeptide(L)' 'MSDRFYPAAYTEIIPQGEVCWQAPSNIALIKYWGKKEVQIPRNPSLSFTLTACATRTIVQ' A
#
# COMPACT_ATOMS: atom_id res chain seq x y z
N MET A 1 3.57 -18.90 28.49
CA MET A 1 2.72 -19.21 27.33
C MET A 1 3.26 -18.40 26.17
N SER A 2 4.20 -18.98 25.41
CA SER A 2 4.99 -18.27 24.40
C SER A 2 5.14 -19.19 23.21
N ASP A 3 4.04 -19.43 22.49
CA ASP A 3 4.05 -20.23 21.28
C ASP A 3 4.64 -19.38 20.14
N ARG A 4 5.97 -19.43 20.05
CA ARG A 4 6.72 -18.79 18.98
C ARG A 4 6.61 -19.68 17.76
N PHE A 5 5.92 -19.20 16.72
CA PHE A 5 5.82 -19.92 15.45
C PHE A 5 7.19 -19.94 14.76
N TYR A 6 7.72 -21.14 14.54
CA TYR A 6 8.87 -21.38 13.66
C TYR A 6 8.37 -22.20 12.48
N PRO A 7 8.26 -21.62 11.27
CA PRO A 7 7.88 -22.40 10.10
C PRO A 7 8.94 -23.46 9.80
N ALA A 8 8.51 -24.61 9.28
CA ALA A 8 9.42 -25.58 8.71
C ALA A 8 10.23 -24.94 7.56
N ALA A 9 11.45 -25.44 7.33
CA ALA A 9 12.27 -24.96 6.24
C ALA A 9 11.52 -25.17 4.91
N TYR A 10 11.44 -24.11 4.09
CA TYR A 10 10.88 -24.21 2.75
C TYR A 10 11.76 -25.12 1.90
N THR A 11 11.17 -26.19 1.36
CA THR A 11 11.84 -27.19 0.52
C THR A 11 11.69 -26.92 -0.98
N GLU A 12 10.72 -26.10 -1.37
CA GLU A 12 10.42 -25.82 -2.79
C GLU A 12 10.77 -24.38 -3.15
N ILE A 13 11.51 -24.21 -4.24
CA ILE A 13 11.80 -22.92 -4.84
C ILE A 13 10.68 -22.62 -5.83
N ILE A 14 9.91 -21.57 -5.56
CA ILE A 14 8.88 -21.08 -6.49
C ILE A 14 9.60 -20.23 -7.56
N PRO A 15 9.66 -20.68 -8.83
CA PRO A 15 10.46 -20.01 -9.87
C PRO A 15 9.82 -18.70 -10.34
N GLN A 16 8.50 -18.57 -10.20
CA GLN A 16 7.73 -17.38 -10.54
C GLN A 16 6.50 -17.32 -9.64
N GLY A 17 6.17 -16.13 -9.12
CA GLY A 17 5.05 -15.93 -8.23
C GLY A 17 4.31 -14.65 -8.59
N GLU A 18 2.99 -14.67 -8.47
CA GLU A 18 2.16 -13.49 -8.72
C GLU A 18 1.62 -12.94 -7.41
N VAL A 19 1.76 -11.64 -7.20
CA VAL A 19 1.15 -10.90 -6.09
C VAL A 19 0.23 -9.84 -6.65
N CYS A 20 -1.02 -9.84 -6.18
CA CYS A 20 -2.04 -8.87 -6.56
C CYS A 20 -2.42 -7.99 -5.36
N TRP A 21 -2.53 -6.68 -5.59
CA TRP A 21 -3.03 -5.72 -4.60
C TRP A 21 -4.04 -4.75 -5.21
N GLN A 22 -4.90 -4.17 -4.37
CA GLN A 22 -5.86 -3.15 -4.75
C GLN A 22 -5.73 -1.93 -3.83
N ALA A 23 -5.52 -0.75 -4.41
CA ALA A 23 -5.41 0.52 -3.70
C ALA A 23 -6.58 1.46 -4.06
N PRO A 24 -7.34 1.97 -3.09
CA PRO A 24 -8.46 2.89 -3.35
C PRO A 24 -7.98 4.30 -3.70
N SER A 25 -8.73 4.99 -4.54
CA SER A 25 -8.57 6.42 -4.82
C SER A 25 -9.08 7.28 -3.65
N ASN A 26 -8.65 8.55 -3.58
CA ASN A 26 -9.13 9.50 -2.59
C ASN A 26 -9.48 10.85 -3.22
N ILE A 27 -10.36 11.61 -2.55
CA ILE A 27 -10.65 13.02 -2.86
C ILE A 27 -10.39 13.87 -1.62
N ALA A 28 -9.55 14.90 -1.75
CA ALA A 28 -9.18 15.79 -0.66
C ALA A 28 -10.31 16.77 -0.27
N LEU A 29 -10.68 16.76 1.01
CA LEU A 29 -11.52 17.78 1.64
C LEU A 29 -10.67 18.98 2.08
N ILE A 30 -9.50 18.73 2.68
CA ILE A 30 -8.45 19.74 2.92
C ILE A 30 -7.31 19.44 1.96
N LYS A 31 -7.01 20.40 1.07
CA LYS A 31 -6.10 20.20 -0.06
C LYS A 31 -4.64 20.01 0.38
N TYR A 32 -4.00 18.99 -0.18
CA TYR A 32 -2.55 18.92 -0.27
C TYR A 32 -2.09 19.86 -1.41
N TRP A 33 -1.38 20.94 -1.10
CA TRP A 33 -0.89 21.87 -2.12
C TRP A 33 0.41 22.58 -1.70
N GLY A 34 1.43 22.49 -2.55
CA GLY A 34 2.77 23.02 -2.27
C GLY A 34 3.68 22.01 -1.58
N LYS A 35 4.96 22.01 -1.98
CA LYS A 35 5.96 21.04 -1.54
C LYS A 35 7.22 21.74 -1.03
N LYS A 36 7.94 21.10 -0.11
CA LYS A 36 9.34 21.39 0.21
C LYS A 36 10.24 20.47 -0.62
N GLU A 37 11.54 20.52 -0.37
CA GLU A 37 12.49 19.54 -0.90
C GLU A 37 12.06 18.11 -0.52
N VAL A 38 12.45 17.12 -1.34
CA VAL A 38 12.18 15.69 -1.11
C VAL A 38 10.68 15.35 -0.97
N GLN A 39 9.81 16.03 -1.73
CA GLN A 39 8.36 15.75 -1.80
C GLN A 39 7.59 15.90 -0.47
N ILE A 40 8.15 16.57 0.53
CA ILE A 40 7.48 16.77 1.82
C ILE A 40 6.34 17.81 1.69
N PRO A 41 5.09 17.50 2.15
CA PRO A 41 4.00 18.47 2.17
C PRO A 41 4.38 19.75 2.92
N ARG A 42 3.93 20.90 2.42
CA ARG A 42 3.97 22.14 3.21
C ARG A 42 2.91 22.19 4.30
N ASN A 43 1.79 21.50 4.09
CA ASN A 43 0.67 21.48 5.01
C ASN A 43 0.04 20.09 5.11
N PRO A 44 -0.56 19.74 6.26
CA PRO A 44 -1.43 18.58 6.37
C PRO A 44 -2.62 18.66 5.41
N SER A 45 -3.17 17.51 5.07
CA SER A 45 -4.36 17.34 4.22
C SER A 45 -5.30 16.29 4.81
N LEU A 46 -6.56 16.31 4.39
CA LEU A 46 -7.59 15.36 4.80
C LEU A 46 -8.40 14.96 3.56
N SER A 47 -8.71 13.67 3.39
CA SER A 47 -9.41 13.15 2.22
C SER A 47 -10.39 12.05 2.58
N PHE A 48 -11.42 11.86 1.74
CA PHE A 48 -12.25 10.66 1.77
C PHE A 48 -11.67 9.57 0.88
N THR A 49 -11.67 8.34 1.37
CA THR A 49 -11.36 7.15 0.57
C THR A 49 -12.59 6.76 -0.23
N LEU A 50 -12.42 6.50 -1.52
CA LEU A 50 -13.50 6.07 -2.41
C LEU A 50 -13.46 4.54 -2.56
N THR A 51 -14.59 3.88 -2.29
CA THR A 51 -14.69 2.41 -2.40
C THR A 51 -14.85 1.92 -3.82
N ALA A 52 -15.56 2.68 -4.68
CA ALA A 52 -15.88 2.29 -6.05
C ALA A 52 -14.79 2.64 -7.08
N CYS A 53 -13.75 3.38 -6.69
CA CYS A 53 -12.67 3.77 -7.58
C CYS A 53 -11.34 3.31 -6.97
N ALA A 54 -10.69 2.34 -7.62
CA ALA A 54 -9.47 1.72 -7.13
C ALA A 54 -8.57 1.28 -8.29
N THR A 55 -7.27 1.24 -8.04
CA THR A 55 -6.29 0.64 -8.95
C THR A 55 -5.97 -0.77 -8.48
N ARG A 56 -6.06 -1.75 -9.39
CA ARG A 56 -5.60 -3.11 -9.17
C ARG A 56 -4.23 -3.28 -9.83
N THR A 57 -3.25 -3.73 -9.05
CA THR A 57 -1.88 -3.93 -9.51
C THR A 57 -1.49 -5.38 -9.29
N ILE A 58 -0.91 -5.99 -10.32
CA ILE A 58 -0.40 -7.36 -10.30
C ILE A 58 1.10 -7.27 -10.60
N VAL A 59 1.91 -7.91 -9.77
CA VAL A 59 3.37 -8.02 -9.93
C VAL A 59 3.71 -9.50 -10.04
N GLN A 60 4.52 -9.86 -11.04
CA GLN A 60 4.90 -11.23 -11.41
C GLN A 60 6.42 -11.39 -11.39
#